data_AF-A0AA91VAZ9-F1
#
_entry.id   AF-A0AA91VAZ9-F1
#
_cell.length_a   1.000
_cell.length_b   1.000
_cell.length_c   1.000
_cell.angle_alpha   90.00
_cell.angle_beta   90.00
_cell.angle_gamma   90.00
#
_symmetry.space_group_name_H-M   'P 1'
#
loop_
_entity.id
_entity.type
_entity.pdbx_description
1 polymer ?
#
loop_
_entity_poly.entity_id
_entity_poly.type
_entity_poly.pdbx_seq_one_letter_code
_entity_poly.pdbx_strand_id
1 'polypeptide(L)'
;MISNQIAHDKSLLGEKINKTFEEVTSLLSQLSPDKTMYIMSDWHAFKVFWAKNADLTKVSLEETKERHQQVIDLLEKAKQL
;
A
#
# COMPACT_ATOMS: atom_id res chain seq x y z
N MET A 1 -24.76 15.62 2.72
CA MET A 1 -23.39 15.87 3.26
C MET A 1 -22.55 14.58 3.42
N ILE A 2 -22.88 13.48 2.74
CA ILE A 2 -22.21 12.17 2.91
C ILE A 2 -20.96 12.03 1.98
N SER A 3 -20.97 12.70 0.83
CA SER A 3 -19.87 12.66 -0.15
C SER A 3 -18.55 13.23 0.39
N ASN A 4 -18.60 14.19 1.32
CA ASN A 4 -17.39 14.77 1.92
C ASN A 4 -16.74 13.82 2.92
N GLN A 5 -17.52 13.04 3.67
CA GLN A 5 -16.96 12.09 4.63
C GLN A 5 -16.26 10.93 3.93
N ILE A 6 -16.88 10.35 2.90
CA ILE A 6 -16.27 9.25 2.14
C ILE A 6 -14.98 9.71 1.43
N ALA A 7 -14.99 10.91 0.85
CA ALA A 7 -13.78 11.46 0.21
C ALA A 7 -12.66 11.71 1.24
N HIS A 8 -13.01 12.26 2.41
CA HIS A 8 -12.07 12.48 3.52
C HIS A 8 -11.48 11.15 4.02
N ASP A 9 -12.31 10.14 4.26
CA ASP A 9 -11.86 8.83 4.76
C ASP A 9 -10.93 8.14 3.74
N LYS A 10 -11.25 8.23 2.45
CA LYS A 10 -10.36 7.75 1.38
C LYS A 10 -9.03 8.49 1.36
N SER A 11 -9.03 9.81 1.52
CA SER A 11 -7.81 10.60 1.55
C SER A 11 -6.90 10.18 2.71
N LEU A 12 -7.46 10.10 3.92
CA LEU A 12 -6.72 9.63 5.10
C LEU A 12 -6.18 8.21 4.94
N LEU A 13 -6.98 7.32 4.34
CA LEU A 13 -6.57 5.95 4.11
C LEU A 13 -5.48 5.86 3.03
N GLY A 14 -5.58 6.66 1.97
CA GLY A 14 -4.55 6.79 0.93
C GLY A 14 -3.21 7.26 1.50
N GLU A 15 -3.22 8.26 2.39
CA GLU A 15 -2.02 8.71 3.09
C GLU A 15 -1.40 7.61 3.95
N LYS A 16 -2.22 6.86 4.70
CA LYS A 16 -1.74 5.73 5.51
C LYS A 16 -1.10 4.67 4.64
N ILE A 17 -1.78 4.25 3.58
CA ILE A 17 -1.26 3.29 2.61
C ILE A 17 0.08 3.74 2.06
N ASN A 18 0.20 5.00 1.64
CA ASN A 18 1.45 5.52 1.09
C ASN A 18 2.60 5.48 2.11
N LYS A 19 2.36 5.90 3.36
CA LYS A 19 3.35 5.83 4.44
C LYS A 19 3.78 4.40 4.75
N THR A 20 2.83 3.47 4.83
CA THR A 20 3.15 2.05 5.07
C THR A 20 3.96 1.46 3.91
N PHE A 21 3.64 1.83 2.67
CA PHE A 21 4.40 1.38 1.50
C PHE A 21 5.82 1.98 1.43
N GLU A 22 5.99 3.23 1.85
CA GLU A 22 7.32 3.85 2.02
C GLU A 22 8.14 3.10 3.08
N GLU A 23 7.52 2.70 4.20
CA GLU A 23 8.17 1.88 5.24
C GLU A 23 8.62 0.52 4.69
N VAL A 24 7.74 -0.18 3.96
CA VAL A 24 8.09 -1.43 3.25
C VAL A 24 9.31 -1.17 2.36
N THR A 25 9.24 -0.18 1.48
CA THR A 25 10.31 0.10 0.51
C THR A 25 11.64 0.40 1.21
N SER A 26 11.61 1.15 2.30
CA SER A 26 12.77 1.43 3.13
C SER A 26 13.38 0.15 3.71
N LEU A 27 12.57 -0.74 4.29
CA LEU A 27 13.03 -2.02 4.81
C LEU A 27 13.64 -2.89 3.71
N LEU A 28 12.98 -3.00 2.56
CA LEU A 28 13.50 -3.80 1.44
C LEU A 28 14.83 -3.27 0.90
N SER A 29 15.02 -1.95 0.90
CA SER A 29 16.26 -1.33 0.42
C SER A 29 17.50 -1.63 1.29
N GLN A 30 17.29 -2.03 2.55
CA GLN A 30 18.35 -2.38 3.49
C GLN A 30 18.74 -3.86 3.42
N LEU A 31 17.93 -4.68 2.74
CA LEU A 31 18.10 -6.11 2.65
C LEU A 31 18.73 -6.51 1.32
N SER A 32 19.41 -7.65 1.31
CA SER A 32 20.01 -8.20 0.10
C SER A 32 18.92 -8.73 -0.87
N PRO A 33 19.16 -8.70 -2.20
CA PRO A 33 18.16 -9.11 -3.19
C PRO A 33 17.64 -10.54 -3.05
N ASP A 34 18.48 -11.47 -2.56
CA ASP A 34 18.12 -12.85 -2.27
C ASP A 34 17.05 -12.96 -1.17
N LYS A 35 17.15 -12.11 -0.14
CA LYS A 35 16.16 -12.02 0.93
C LYS A 35 14.84 -11.41 0.44
N THR A 36 14.91 -10.39 -0.40
CA THR A 36 13.71 -9.66 -0.82
C THR A 36 12.99 -10.27 -2.02
N MET A 37 13.60 -11.25 -2.71
CA MET A 37 13.10 -11.84 -3.95
C MET A 37 11.64 -12.32 -3.86
N TYR A 38 11.25 -12.92 -2.73
CA TYR A 38 9.92 -13.52 -2.59
C TYR A 38 8.81 -12.48 -2.31
N ILE A 39 9.15 -11.28 -1.86
CA ILE A 39 8.18 -10.18 -1.64
C ILE A 39 8.26 -9.08 -2.70
N MET A 40 9.30 -9.09 -3.56
CA MET A 40 9.42 -8.17 -4.70
C MET A 40 8.22 -8.22 -5.64
N SER A 41 7.63 -9.41 -5.83
CA SER A 41 6.41 -9.56 -6.66
C SER A 41 5.22 -8.82 -6.05
N ASP A 42 4.96 -9.02 -4.75
CA ASP A 42 3.88 -8.36 -4.01
C ASP A 42 4.09 -6.83 -3.99
N TRP A 43 5.33 -6.39 -3.74
CA TRP A 43 5.72 -4.99 -3.77
C TRP A 43 5.50 -4.34 -5.14
N HIS A 44 5.87 -5.03 -6.22
CA HIS A 44 5.70 -4.53 -7.58
C HIS A 44 4.22 -4.46 -7.97
N ALA A 45 3.43 -5.49 -7.63
CA ALA A 45 1.99 -5.52 -7.88
C ALA A 45 1.29 -4.33 -7.20
N PHE A 46 1.68 -4.04 -5.95
CA PHE A 46 1.17 -2.89 -5.23
C PHE A 46 1.55 -1.56 -5.91
N LYS A 47 2.81 -1.38 -6.31
CA LYS A 47 3.27 -0.18 -7.02
C LYS A 47 2.50 0.05 -8.32
N VAL A 48 2.24 -1.00 -9.09
CA VAL A 48 1.46 -0.94 -10.33
C VAL A 48 0.02 -0.55 -10.06
N PHE A 49 -0.61 -1.14 -9.04
CA PHE A 49 -1.96 -0.76 -8.63
C PHE A 49 -2.02 0.72 -8.27
N TRP A 50 -1.04 1.20 -7.48
CA TRP A 50 -1.07 2.56 -6.99
C TRP A 50 -0.85 3.60 -8.09
N ALA A 51 0.09 3.34 -9.00
CA ALA A 51 0.33 4.19 -10.16
C ALA A 51 -0.91 4.32 -11.07
N LYS A 52 -1.69 3.24 -11.22
CA LYS A 52 -2.93 3.24 -12.01
C LYS A 52 -4.11 3.92 -11.31
N ASN A 53 -4.07 3.98 -9.98
CA ASN A 53 -5.16 4.48 -9.14
C ASN A 53 -4.72 5.64 -8.24
N ALA A 54 -3.81 6.49 -8.74
CA ALA A 54 -3.35 7.67 -8.01
C ALA A 54 -4.50 8.61 -7.62
N ASP A 55 -5.56 8.61 -8.44
CA ASP A 55 -6.84 9.22 -8.10
C ASP A 55 -7.79 8.19 -7.47
N LEU A 56 -7.89 8.24 -6.13
CA LEU A 56 -8.74 7.38 -5.32
C LEU A 56 -10.24 7.60 -5.51
N THR A 57 -10.67 8.62 -6.26
CA THR A 57 -12.09 8.86 -6.53
C THR A 57 -12.73 7.71 -7.32
N LYS A 58 -11.94 7.02 -8.15
CA LYS A 58 -12.39 5.89 -8.99
C LYS A 58 -12.36 4.54 -8.27
N VAL A 59 -11.68 4.46 -7.12
CA VAL A 59 -11.56 3.25 -6.30
C VAL A 59 -12.64 3.28 -5.23
N SER A 60 -13.30 2.15 -4.95
CA SER A 60 -14.28 2.10 -3.88
C SER A 60 -13.62 2.24 -2.49
N LEU A 61 -14.37 2.67 -1.47
CA LEU A 61 -13.82 2.75 -0.10
C LEU A 61 -13.42 1.35 0.41
N GLU A 62 -14.20 0.32 0.11
CA GLU A 62 -13.90 -1.07 0.49
C GLU A 62 -12.63 -1.57 -0.21
N GLU A 63 -12.48 -1.33 -1.52
CA GLU A 63 -11.24 -1.67 -2.21
C GLU A 63 -10.04 -0.92 -1.63
N THR A 64 -10.20 0.33 -1.21
CA THR A 64 -9.12 1.08 -0.54
C THR A 64 -8.74 0.44 0.81
N LYS A 65 -9.72 -0.08 1.58
CA LYS A 65 -9.46 -0.82 2.83
C LYS A 65 -8.76 -2.14 2.59
N GLU A 66 -9.17 -2.91 1.58
CA GLU A 66 -8.51 -4.16 1.19
C GLU A 66 -7.05 -3.91 0.81
N ARG A 67 -6.78 -2.83 0.05
CA ARG A 67 -5.41 -2.43 -0.32
C ARG A 67 -4.58 -2.02 0.89
N HIS A 68 -5.19 -1.32 1.85
CA HIS A 68 -4.52 -1.03 3.11
C HIS A 68 -4.11 -2.29 3.87
N GLN A 69 -4.98 -3.29 3.94
CA GLN A 69 -4.64 -4.57 4.57
C GLN A 69 -3.48 -5.28 3.83
N GLN A 70 -3.50 -5.30 2.49
CA GLN A 70 -2.43 -5.90 1.70
C GLN A 70 -1.05 -5.26 1.94
N VAL A 71 -1.00 -3.93 2.13
CA VAL A 71 0.26 -3.24 2.44
C VAL A 71 0.72 -3.50 3.87
N ILE A 72 -0.21 -3.63 4.82
CA ILE A 72 0.12 -4.06 6.20
C ILE A 72 0.72 -5.46 6.17
N ASP A 73 0.09 -6.41 5.48
CA ASP A 73 0.58 -7.79 5.38
C ASP A 73 1.98 -7.82 4.73
N LEU A 74 2.20 -6.99 3.70
CA LEU A 74 3.51 -6.84 3.07
C LEU A 74 4.55 -6.27 4.04
N LEU A 75 4.18 -5.30 4.87
CA LEU A 75 5.04 -4.75 5.91
C LEU A 75 5.41 -5.80 6.96
N GLU A 76 4.46 -6.61 7.41
CA GLU A 76 4.73 -7.71 8.34
C GLU A 76 5.70 -8.73 7.74
N LYS A 77 5.48 -9.14 6.48
CA LYS A 77 6.42 -10.01 5.77
C LYS A 77 7.82 -9.39 5.65
N ALA A 78 7.90 -8.09 5.35
CA ALA A 78 9.17 -7.37 5.23
C ALA A 78 9.91 -7.25 6.58
N LYS A 79 9.19 -7.19 7.71
CA LYS A 79 9.76 -7.16 9.06
C LYS A 79 10.30 -8.52 9.52
N GLN A 80 9.92 -9.60 8.86
CA GLN A 80 10.32 -10.98 9.20
C GLN A 80 11.56 -11.46 8.40
N LEU A 81 12.23 -10.56 7.68
CA LEU A 81 13.40 -10.81 6.82
C LEU A 81 14.76 -10.47 7.43
#